data_AF-A0A2D5YPC5-F1
#
_entry.id   AF-A0A2D5YPC5-F1
#
_cell.length_a   1.000
_cell.length_b   1.000
_cell.length_c   1.000
_cell.angle_alpha   90.00
_cell.angle_beta   90.00
_cell.angle_gamma   90.00
#
_symmetry.space_group_name_H-M   'P 1'
#
loop_
_entity.id
_entity.type
_entity.pdbx_description
1 polymer ?
#
loop_
_entity_poly.entity_id
_entity_poly.type
_entity_poly.pdbx_seq_one_letter_code
_entity_poly.pdbx_strand_id
1 'polypeptide(L)'
;MRRACKVKVTNFLTIDEVLNLHERTIKTHGGKEGIRDMGLLESAVLRCQSGYYNSLSEQAATLMQSLCMNHCFIDGNKRVALLATVVFLKMNGHNLRCKNKTVVNFIIKSVITENYDVTQIAKWISSKIEKC
;
A
#
# COMPACT_ATOMS: atom_id res chain seq x y z
N MET A 1 -28.13 -23.73 9.18
CA MET A 1 -28.51 -22.35 8.75
C MET A 1 -27.25 -21.58 8.38
N ARG A 2 -27.20 -21.06 7.14
CA ARG A 2 -26.02 -20.44 6.50
C ARG A 2 -25.67 -19.14 7.23
N ARG A 3 -24.43 -19.01 7.73
CA ARG A 3 -23.89 -17.71 8.18
C ARG A 3 -23.91 -16.78 6.98
N ALA A 4 -24.67 -15.69 7.05
CA ALA A 4 -24.55 -14.59 6.11
C ALA A 4 -23.10 -14.10 6.15
N CYS A 5 -22.36 -14.29 5.05
CA CYS A 5 -21.06 -13.67 4.87
C CYS A 5 -21.35 -12.17 4.77
N LYS A 6 -21.17 -11.42 5.86
CA LYS A 6 -21.20 -9.94 5.79
C LYS A 6 -20.12 -9.56 4.79
N VAL A 7 -20.51 -9.10 3.60
CA VAL A 7 -19.57 -8.50 2.65
C VAL A 7 -18.98 -7.31 3.37
N LYS A 8 -17.74 -7.46 3.86
CA LYS A 8 -17.03 -6.39 4.53
C LYS A 8 -16.61 -5.44 3.42
N VAL A 9 -17.32 -4.33 3.27
CA VAL A 9 -16.96 -3.29 2.30
C VAL A 9 -15.57 -2.78 2.68
N THR A 10 -14.59 -2.98 1.79
CA THR A 10 -13.25 -2.42 1.96
C THR A 10 -13.26 -0.96 1.52
N ASN A 11 -12.74 -0.07 2.35
CA ASN A 11 -12.51 1.31 1.98
C ASN A 11 -11.14 1.42 1.28
N PHE A 12 -11.13 1.94 0.06
CA PHE A 12 -9.90 2.11 -0.72
C PHE A 12 -9.49 3.58 -0.78
N LEU A 13 -8.19 3.82 -0.94
CA LEU A 13 -7.66 5.14 -1.25
C LEU A 13 -8.03 5.51 -2.70
N THR A 14 -8.44 6.76 -2.88
CA THR A 14 -8.54 7.40 -4.18
C THR A 14 -7.16 7.80 -4.71
N ILE A 15 -7.05 8.01 -6.01
CA ILE A 15 -5.80 8.49 -6.63
C ILE A 15 -5.41 9.84 -6.04
N ASP A 16 -6.37 10.75 -5.84
CA ASP A 16 -6.14 12.07 -5.25
C ASP A 16 -5.63 11.98 -3.81
N GLU A 17 -6.13 11.04 -3.00
CA GLU A 17 -5.59 10.80 -1.66
C GLU A 17 -4.14 10.31 -1.73
N VAL A 18 -3.80 9.43 -2.67
CA VAL A 18 -2.41 8.97 -2.85
C VAL A 18 -1.50 10.12 -3.29
N LEU A 19 -1.96 11.00 -4.19
CA LEU A 19 -1.24 12.21 -4.59
C LEU A 19 -1.02 13.15 -3.39
N ASN A 20 -2.05 13.40 -2.59
CA ASN A 20 -1.96 14.21 -1.38
C ASN A 20 -0.99 13.61 -0.35
N LEU A 21 -0.99 12.27 -0.19
CA LEU A 21 -0.04 11.57 0.67
C LEU A 21 1.40 11.70 0.16
N HIS A 22 1.61 11.62 -1.16
CA HIS A 22 2.92 11.83 -1.79
C HIS A 22 3.42 13.26 -1.55
N GLU A 23 2.60 14.27 -1.85
CA GLU A 23 2.94 15.68 -1.68
C GLU A 23 3.34 15.98 -0.23
N ARG A 24 2.54 15.53 0.75
CA ARG A 24 2.84 15.69 2.18
C ARG A 24 4.17 15.02 2.57
N THR A 25 4.44 13.85 2.00
CA THR A 25 5.67 13.10 2.25
C THR A 25 6.90 13.85 1.74
N ILE A 26 6.83 14.41 0.53
CA ILE A 26 7.92 15.21 -0.05
C ILE A 26 8.13 16.50 0.74
N LYS A 27 7.06 17.21 1.09
CA LYS A 27 7.15 18.43 1.93
C LYS A 27 7.78 18.17 3.30
N THR A 28 7.48 17.02 3.91
CA THR A 28 7.96 16.70 5.27
C THR A 28 9.39 16.15 5.28
N HIS A 29 9.77 15.37 4.27
CA HIS A 29 11.02 14.60 4.29
C HIS A 29 12.00 14.97 3.17
N GLY A 30 11.67 15.94 2.33
CA GLY A 30 12.42 16.33 1.14
C GLY A 30 12.34 15.31 0.00
N GLY A 31 12.95 15.64 -1.13
CA GLY A 31 12.92 14.84 -2.36
C GLY A 31 12.45 15.67 -3.54
N LYS A 32 12.38 15.05 -4.71
CA LYS A 32 11.88 15.70 -5.93
C LYS A 32 10.37 15.51 -6.05
N GLU A 33 9.66 16.62 -6.22
CA GLU A 33 8.25 16.61 -6.58
C GLU A 33 8.06 16.12 -8.02
N GLY A 34 6.84 15.68 -8.34
CA GLY A 34 6.44 15.32 -9.70
C GLY A 34 5.97 13.88 -9.84
N ILE A 35 4.94 13.74 -10.68
CA ILE A 35 4.45 12.46 -11.18
C ILE A 35 5.30 12.12 -12.40
N ARG A 36 5.86 10.92 -12.43
CA ARG A 36 6.58 10.39 -13.60
C ARG A 36 5.60 9.92 -14.66
N ASP A 37 4.61 9.16 -14.23
CA ASP A 37 3.62 8.55 -15.11
C ASP A 37 2.30 8.37 -14.34
N MET A 38 1.26 9.04 -14.82
CA MET A 38 -0.07 9.00 -14.20
C MET A 38 -0.76 7.65 -14.41
N GLY A 39 -0.60 7.02 -15.57
CA GLY A 39 -1.20 5.71 -15.85
C GLY A 39 -0.62 4.62 -14.96
N LEU A 40 0.68 4.71 -14.63
CA LEU A 40 1.32 3.81 -13.68
C LEU A 40 0.82 4.00 -12.24
N LEU A 41 0.47 5.25 -11.86
CA LEU A 41 -0.16 5.54 -10.57
C LEU A 41 -1.58 4.98 -10.52
N GLU A 42 -2.40 5.28 -11.53
CA GLU A 42 -3.78 4.80 -11.64
C GLU A 42 -3.83 3.27 -11.60
N SER A 43 -2.97 2.62 -12.39
CA SER A 43 -2.82 1.17 -12.38
C SER A 43 -2.46 0.64 -10.98
N ALA A 44 -1.52 1.28 -10.28
CA ALA A 44 -1.14 0.86 -8.94
C ALA A 44 -2.29 0.93 -7.93
N VAL A 45 -3.08 2.01 -7.97
CA VAL A 45 -4.21 2.24 -7.05
C VAL A 45 -5.41 1.39 -7.40
N LEU A 46 -5.74 1.23 -8.68
CA LEU A 46 -6.91 0.46 -9.12
C LEU A 46 -6.68 -1.05 -9.05
N ARG A 47 -5.44 -1.53 -9.17
CA ARG A 47 -5.13 -2.97 -9.11
C ARG A 47 -5.61 -3.61 -7.81
N CYS A 48 -5.48 -2.92 -6.66
CA CYS A 48 -5.95 -3.46 -5.38
C CYS A 48 -7.50 -3.49 -5.26
N GLN A 49 -8.21 -2.77 -6.15
CA GLN A 49 -9.67 -2.66 -6.21
C GLN A 49 -10.30 -3.62 -7.23
N SER A 50 -9.48 -4.38 -7.98
CA SER A 50 -9.92 -5.25 -9.08
C SER A 50 -10.88 -6.39 -8.70
N GLY A 51 -11.09 -6.64 -7.40
CA GLY A 51 -11.88 -7.79 -6.91
C GLY A 51 -11.13 -9.13 -6.95
N TYR A 52 -9.90 -9.17 -7.46
CA TYR A 52 -9.07 -10.39 -7.49
C TYR A 52 -8.51 -10.77 -6.11
N TYR A 53 -8.36 -9.79 -5.21
CA TYR A 53 -7.74 -9.95 -3.89
C TYR A 53 -8.80 -10.04 -2.80
N ASN A 54 -8.85 -11.17 -2.10
CA ASN A 54 -9.96 -11.54 -1.22
C ASN A 54 -9.78 -11.08 0.23
N SER A 55 -8.53 -10.84 0.65
CA SER A 55 -8.20 -10.38 1.99
C SER A 55 -7.69 -8.95 2.02
N LEU A 56 -7.90 -8.28 3.15
CA LEU A 56 -7.36 -6.94 3.39
C LEU A 56 -5.83 -6.91 3.26
N SER A 57 -5.15 -7.98 3.68
CA SER A 57 -3.70 -8.13 3.57
C SER A 57 -3.24 -8.23 2.12
N GLU A 58 -3.96 -8.93 1.25
CA GLU A 58 -3.65 -9.02 -0.19
C GLU A 58 -3.90 -7.69 -0.91
N GLN A 59 -4.98 -6.99 -0.55
CA GLN A 59 -5.28 -5.66 -1.08
C GLN A 59 -4.20 -4.65 -0.67
N ALA A 60 -3.79 -4.65 0.61
CA ALA A 60 -2.69 -3.84 1.11
C ALA A 60 -1.35 -4.19 0.45
N ALA A 61 -1.07 -5.50 0.27
CA ALA A 61 0.14 -5.99 -0.37
C ALA A 61 0.24 -5.54 -1.83
N THR A 62 -0.87 -5.64 -2.56
CA THR A 62 -0.96 -5.19 -3.95
C THR A 62 -0.70 -3.69 -4.07
N LEU A 63 -1.30 -2.89 -3.20
CA LEU A 63 -1.09 -1.44 -3.16
C LEU A 63 0.39 -1.11 -2.88
N MET A 64 0.98 -1.74 -1.86
CA MET A 64 2.39 -1.56 -1.50
C MET A 64 3.32 -1.93 -2.65
N GLN A 65 3.15 -3.12 -3.22
CA GLN A 65 3.99 -3.63 -4.30
C GLN A 65 3.92 -2.71 -5.51
N SER A 66 2.70 -2.36 -5.94
CA SER A 66 2.51 -1.59 -7.17
C SER A 66 3.07 -0.16 -7.04
N LEU A 67 2.85 0.51 -5.90
CA LEU A 67 3.43 1.84 -5.67
C LEU A 67 4.96 1.81 -5.51
N CYS A 68 5.54 0.71 -5.03
CA CYS A 68 6.99 0.56 -4.96
C CYS A 68 7.62 0.33 -6.33
N MET A 69 7.02 -0.54 -7.15
CA MET A 69 7.63 -1.10 -8.36
C MET A 69 7.28 -0.32 -9.63
N ASN A 70 6.10 0.31 -9.69
CA ASN A 70 5.68 1.04 -10.89
C ASN A 70 6.44 2.36 -11.09
N HIS A 71 7.18 2.84 -10.10
CA HIS A 71 7.93 4.10 -10.16
C HIS A 71 7.10 5.29 -10.69
N CYS A 72 5.84 5.39 -10.26
CA CYS A 72 4.89 6.40 -10.71
C CYS A 72 5.27 7.84 -10.36
N PHE A 73 6.15 8.06 -9.38
CA PHE A 73 6.67 9.37 -9.00
C PHE A 73 8.15 9.54 -9.34
N ILE A 74 8.59 10.79 -9.49
CA ILE A 74 10.00 11.13 -9.71
C ILE A 74 10.87 10.68 -8.52
N ASP A 75 10.38 10.91 -7.30
CA ASP A 75 10.95 10.43 -6.04
C ASP A 75 9.81 10.10 -5.07
N GLY A 76 10.10 9.43 -3.96
CA GLY A 76 9.14 9.19 -2.88
C GLY A 76 8.34 7.90 -2.99
N ASN A 77 8.49 7.12 -4.08
CA ASN A 77 7.73 5.87 -4.32
C ASN A 77 7.68 4.92 -3.10
N LYS A 78 8.82 4.63 -2.47
CA LYS A 78 8.88 3.78 -1.26
C LYS A 78 8.12 4.37 -0.07
N ARG A 79 8.17 5.70 0.08
CA ARG A 79 7.59 6.42 1.22
C ARG A 79 6.08 6.54 1.05
N VAL A 80 5.60 6.90 -0.15
CA VAL A 80 4.17 6.92 -0.45
C VAL A 80 3.57 5.51 -0.41
N ALA A 81 4.28 4.47 -0.87
CA ALA A 81 3.82 3.09 -0.76
C ALA A 81 3.60 2.66 0.70
N LEU A 82 4.55 2.98 1.58
CA LEU A 82 4.41 2.76 3.02
C LEU A 82 3.20 3.52 3.58
N LEU A 83 3.13 4.83 3.32
CA LEU A 83 2.11 5.69 3.89
C LEU A 83 0.70 5.32 3.40
N ALA A 84 0.55 5.08 2.10
CA ALA A 84 -0.70 4.62 1.50
C ALA A 84 -1.13 3.28 2.09
N THR A 85 -0.21 2.32 2.30
CA THR A 85 -0.55 1.04 2.93
C THR A 85 -1.02 1.22 4.38
N VAL A 86 -0.34 2.06 5.16
CA VAL A 86 -0.73 2.35 6.55
C VAL A 86 -2.10 3.02 6.61
N VAL A 87 -2.35 4.01 5.75
CA VAL A 87 -3.64 4.72 5.69
C VAL A 87 -4.75 3.76 5.24
N PHE A 88 -4.52 2.95 4.21
CA PHE A 88 -5.47 1.93 3.76
C PHE A 88 -5.86 0.96 4.88
N LEU A 89 -4.89 0.42 5.62
CA LEU A 89 -5.18 -0.46 6.76
C LEU A 89 -6.00 0.27 7.83
N LYS A 90 -5.65 1.52 8.13
CA LYS A 90 -6.33 2.34 9.13
C LYS A 90 -7.78 2.67 8.75
N MET A 91 -8.04 2.98 7.48
CA MET A 91 -9.40 3.18 6.93
C MET A 91 -10.28 1.94 7.06
N ASN A 92 -9.66 0.77 7.22
CA ASN A 92 -10.32 -0.53 7.37
C ASN A 92 -10.28 -1.07 8.82
N GLY A 93 -9.88 -0.24 9.79
CA GLY A 93 -9.90 -0.57 11.22
C GLY A 93 -8.72 -1.42 11.68
N HIS A 94 -7.58 -1.34 10.97
CA HIS A 94 -6.37 -2.07 11.32
C HIS A 94 -5.15 -1.14 11.42
N ASN A 95 -4.29 -1.42 12.41
CA ASN A 95 -2.99 -0.79 12.54
C ASN A 95 -1.88 -1.75 12.09
N LEU A 96 -0.82 -1.21 11.51
CA LEU A 96 0.39 -1.97 11.19
C LEU A 96 1.36 -1.91 12.38
N ARG A 97 1.46 -2.99 13.15
CA ARG A 97 2.30 -3.11 14.35
C ARG A 97 3.77 -3.32 13.99
N CYS A 98 4.38 -2.31 13.40
CA CYS A 98 5.80 -2.28 13.05
C CYS A 98 6.38 -0.87 13.16
N LYS A 99 7.64 -0.75 13.57
CA LYS A 99 8.37 0.51 13.47
C LYS A 99 8.59 0.85 11.99
N ASN A 100 8.54 2.13 11.63
CA ASN A 100 8.76 2.60 10.25
C ASN A 100 10.03 2.00 9.61
N LYS A 101 11.14 1.95 10.37
CA LYS A 101 12.41 1.35 9.91
C LYS A 101 12.27 -0.11 9.49
N THR A 102 11.47 -0.90 10.21
CA THR A 102 11.22 -2.31 9.89
C THR A 102 10.46 -2.44 8.58
N VAL A 103 9.42 -1.62 8.37
CA VAL A 103 8.62 -1.66 7.13
C VAL A 103 9.44 -1.17 5.93
N VAL A 104 10.20 -0.09 6.09
CA VAL A 104 11.09 0.41 5.03
C VAL A 104 12.15 -0.65 4.66
N ASN A 105 12.74 -1.31 5.65
CA ASN A 105 13.69 -2.40 5.40
C ASN A 105 13.04 -3.57 4.67
N PHE A 106 11.80 -3.92 5.03
CA PHE A 106 11.03 -4.96 4.33
C PHE A 106 10.75 -4.57 2.87
N ILE A 107 10.33 -3.33 2.62
CA ILE A 107 10.13 -2.81 1.25
C ILE A 107 11.43 -2.90 0.44
N ILE A 108 12.55 -2.45 0.99
CA ILE A 108 13.83 -2.45 0.27
C ILE A 108 14.30 -3.88 -0.01
N LYS A 109 14.40 -4.72 1.03
CA LYS A 109 14.98 -6.06 0.90
C LYS A 109 14.04 -7.02 0.19
N SER A 110 12.80 -7.14 0.66
CA SER A 110 11.90 -8.19 0.20
C SER A 110 11.10 -7.79 -1.04
N VAL A 111 10.56 -6.56 -1.07
CA VAL A 111 9.72 -6.13 -2.20
C VAL A 111 10.58 -5.74 -3.41
N ILE A 112 11.63 -4.96 -3.21
CA ILE A 112 12.44 -4.40 -4.32
C ILE A 112 13.61 -5.31 -4.70
N THR A 113 14.40 -5.80 -3.74
CA THR A 113 15.58 -6.63 -4.05
C THR A 113 15.20 -8.08 -4.36
N GLU A 114 14.35 -8.70 -3.53
CA GLU A 114 13.95 -10.11 -3.68
C GLU A 114 12.71 -10.29 -4.57
N ASN A 115 12.09 -9.20 -5.05
CA ASN A 115 10.90 -9.21 -5.90
C ASN A 115 9.75 -10.07 -5.36
N TYR A 116 9.43 -9.92 -4.06
CA TYR A 116 8.35 -10.68 -3.44
C TYR A 116 7.03 -10.49 -4.19
N ASP A 117 6.32 -11.60 -4.37
CA ASP A 117 4.98 -11.59 -4.91
C ASP A 117 3.96 -11.06 -3.90
N VAL A 118 2.73 -10.82 -4.37
CA VAL A 118 1.64 -10.30 -3.53
C VAL A 118 1.35 -11.24 -2.35
N THR A 119 1.43 -12.56 -2.55
CA THR A 119 1.14 -13.56 -1.52
C THR A 119 2.15 -13.48 -0.37
N GLN A 120 3.44 -13.35 -0.69
CA GLN A 120 4.52 -13.23 0.29
C GLN A 120 4.40 -11.93 1.08
N ILE A 121 4.11 -10.81 0.40
CA ILE A 121 3.87 -9.51 1.04
C ILE A 121 2.62 -9.56 1.92
N ALA A 122 1.54 -10.15 1.44
CA ALA A 122 0.29 -10.29 2.19
C ALA A 122 0.47 -11.12 3.45
N LYS A 123 1.24 -12.22 3.38
CA LYS A 123 1.60 -13.04 4.54
C LYS A 123 2.37 -12.22 5.58
N TRP A 124 3.32 -11.40 5.13
CA TRP A 124 4.06 -10.50 6.03
C TRP A 124 3.13 -9.48 6.67
N ILE A 125 2.31 -8.76 5.89
CA ILE A 125 1.34 -7.78 6.40
C ILE A 125 0.39 -8.44 7.40
N SER A 126 -0.17 -9.61 7.07
CA SER A 126 -1.09 -10.34 7.93
C SER A 126 -0.49 -10.70 9.29
N SER A 127 0.83 -10.92 9.36
CA SER A 127 1.53 -11.18 10.63
C SER A 127 1.75 -9.93 11.49
N LYS A 128 1.54 -8.74 10.92
CA LYS A 128 1.83 -7.44 11.54
C LYS A 128 0.60 -6.56 11.74
N ILE A 129 -0.56 -6.92 11.20
CA ILE A 129 -1.79 -6.16 11.41
C ILE A 129 -2.46 -6.52 12.74
N GLU A 130 -2.96 -5.51 13.43
CA GLU A 130 -3.83 -5.64 14.61
C GLU A 130 -5.08 -4.79 14.41
N LYS A 131 -6.18 -5.11 15.09
CA LYS A 131 -7.37 -4.25 15.06
C LYS A 131 -7.08 -2.97 15.85
N CYS A 132 -7.61 -1.85 15.35
CA CYS A 132 -7.59 -0.57 16.06
C CYS A 132 -8.36 -0.63 17.38
#